data_AF-A0AB40AJQ0-F1
#
_entry.id   AF-A0AB40AJQ0-F1
#
_cell.length_a   1.000
_cell.length_b   1.000
_cell.length_c   1.000
_cell.angle_alpha   90.00
_cell.angle_beta   90.00
_cell.angle_gamma   90.00
#
_symmetry.space_group_name_H-M   'P 1'
#
loop_
_entity.id
_entity.type
_entity.pdbx_description
1 polymer ?
#
loop_
_entity_poly.entity_id
_entity_poly.type
_entity_poly.pdbx_seq_one_letter_code
_entity_poly.pdbx_strand_id
1 'polypeptide(L)'
;MERFFKPKQKSCESGTNVSSEASTGAQKRTRVEFSPDDIIADPGIRQPIEEYDVDIRDQVRRSYLLKGPCQPIGYEFPKKQQGKEMRRFQEAWFQKYNWLEYSVAKDEAYCFYCYLFKQDRSEKGASDIFTRKGFSNWRKALEAFNQHVGTVNSAHNDARQHREDFKNQRQSVSHVLSSHGRQMEIDYRSRLTAILDVVRILLVQGLVFRGHGESSSSKNKENFLEILNWYAKRVEKVGNVINENAPGNNQLTSPLIQKQLVNACTAETTLAIINEIGDSNFSLIVDKSRDKSIKEQMVVILRFVNKQGQVVERFLVIQHVADTSAFSLKVTLDELLARHGLSISKLRGQGYDEPSNMRGEFNGLKTLILKERSFSATASVERSFSAMNIIKTDLHNKIGDEWLNDMMICYIKRQVFETIDDEAILVRFQNMQSRRIQLPLH
;
A
#
# COMPACT_ATOMS: atom_id res chain seq x y z
N MET A 1 -13.11 29.41 -59.91
CA MET A 1 -14.49 29.55 -60.42
C MET A 1 -15.38 28.61 -59.65
N GLU A 2 -16.49 29.17 -59.18
CA GLU A 2 -17.64 28.58 -58.50
C GLU A 2 -18.06 27.14 -58.85
N ARG A 3 -18.85 26.58 -57.91
CA ARG A 3 -19.91 25.56 -58.04
C ARG A 3 -19.53 24.09 -57.95
N PHE A 4 -20.39 23.19 -57.46
CA PHE A 4 -21.47 23.18 -56.46
C PHE A 4 -21.92 21.68 -56.49
N PHE A 5 -22.04 21.05 -55.33
CA PHE A 5 -23.10 20.10 -54.93
C PHE A 5 -23.40 18.76 -55.68
N LYS A 6 -23.38 17.71 -54.83
CA LYS A 6 -24.33 16.55 -54.65
C LYS A 6 -24.20 15.27 -55.50
N PRO A 7 -24.05 14.09 -54.83
CA PRO A 7 -24.43 12.79 -55.38
C PRO A 7 -25.86 12.36 -54.98
N LYS A 8 -26.42 11.49 -55.85
CA LYS A 8 -27.75 10.86 -55.82
C LYS A 8 -27.88 9.70 -54.81
N GLN A 9 -29.12 9.42 -54.41
CA GLN A 9 -29.57 8.27 -53.59
C GLN A 9 -29.74 6.94 -54.36
N LYS A 10 -29.85 5.86 -53.54
CA LYS A 10 -30.32 4.47 -53.76
C LYS A 10 -29.22 3.48 -54.15
N SER A 11 -29.05 2.30 -53.53
CA SER A 11 -30.00 1.40 -52.85
C SER A 11 -29.29 0.40 -51.91
N CYS A 12 -30.04 -0.16 -50.93
CA CYS A 12 -29.83 -1.41 -50.16
C CYS A 12 -29.16 -2.53 -50.98
N GLU A 13 -28.45 -3.54 -50.45
CA GLU A 13 -28.23 -4.21 -49.14
C GLU A 13 -26.98 -5.10 -49.44
N SER A 14 -26.02 -5.43 -48.59
CA SER A 14 -26.02 -6.04 -47.27
C SER A 14 -24.53 -6.34 -46.95
N GLY A 15 -24.14 -6.32 -45.67
CA GLY A 15 -22.89 -6.95 -45.23
C GLY A 15 -22.06 -6.14 -44.24
N THR A 16 -21.77 -6.80 -43.12
CA THR A 16 -20.74 -6.50 -42.10
C THR A 16 -21.03 -5.39 -41.07
N ASN A 17 -21.47 -5.85 -39.89
CA ASN A 17 -21.57 -5.14 -38.63
C ASN A 17 -20.23 -4.52 -38.20
N VAL A 18 -20.23 -3.22 -37.93
CA VAL A 18 -19.21 -2.53 -37.13
C VAL A 18 -19.83 -2.18 -35.78
N SER A 19 -19.13 -2.60 -34.73
CA SER A 19 -19.37 -2.39 -33.32
C SER A 19 -19.59 -0.93 -32.95
N SER A 20 -20.76 -0.62 -32.40
CA SER A 20 -21.05 0.60 -31.65
C SER A 20 -20.96 0.34 -30.14
N GLU A 21 -20.46 1.37 -29.46
CA GLU A 21 -20.15 1.47 -28.04
C GLU A 21 -21.31 1.05 -27.14
N ALA A 22 -21.07 0.05 -26.30
CA ALA A 22 -21.93 -0.25 -25.16
C ALA A 22 -21.24 0.27 -23.89
N SER A 23 -21.77 1.38 -23.39
CA SER A 23 -21.61 1.83 -22.01
C SER A 23 -22.05 0.70 -21.06
N THR A 24 -21.09 -0.02 -20.50
CA THR A 24 -21.34 -0.91 -19.36
C THR A 24 -21.33 -0.06 -18.10
N GLY A 25 -22.52 0.45 -17.77
CA GLY A 25 -22.81 0.95 -16.43
C GLY A 25 -22.57 -0.14 -15.41
N ALA A 26 -21.44 -0.08 -14.70
CA ALA A 26 -21.27 -0.80 -13.46
C ALA A 26 -22.28 -0.23 -12.46
N GLN A 27 -23.40 -0.94 -12.26
CA GLN A 27 -24.27 -0.71 -11.11
C GLN A 27 -23.41 -0.91 -9.86
N LYS A 28 -22.98 0.20 -9.24
CA LYS A 28 -22.54 0.20 -7.83
C LYS A 28 -23.66 -0.44 -7.04
N ARG A 29 -23.49 -1.70 -6.60
CA ARG A 29 -24.32 -2.25 -5.53
C ARG A 29 -24.15 -1.31 -4.33
N THR A 30 -25.20 -0.58 -3.99
CA THR A 30 -25.24 0.23 -2.79
C THR A 30 -24.97 -0.72 -1.63
N ARG A 31 -23.84 -0.54 -0.94
CA ARG A 31 -23.48 -1.36 0.22
C ARG A 31 -24.58 -1.15 1.25
N VAL A 32 -25.34 -2.20 1.57
CA VAL A 32 -26.34 -2.15 2.63
C VAL A 32 -25.60 -1.90 3.94
N GLU A 33 -25.71 -0.69 4.47
CA GLU A 33 -25.16 -0.35 5.79
C GLU A 33 -26.06 -0.96 6.87
N PHE A 34 -25.49 -1.82 7.69
CA PHE A 34 -26.15 -2.44 8.83
C PHE A 34 -25.61 -1.82 10.12
N SER A 35 -26.48 -1.23 10.94
CA SER A 35 -26.13 -0.74 12.27
C SER A 35 -26.45 -1.81 13.34
N PRO A 36 -25.50 -2.21 14.20
CA PRO A 36 -25.74 -3.15 15.30
C PRO A 36 -26.79 -2.67 16.33
N ASP A 37 -27.02 -1.35 16.39
CA ASP A 37 -27.96 -0.74 17.33
C ASP A 37 -29.43 -0.97 16.94
N ASP A 38 -29.71 -1.25 15.66
CA ASP A 38 -31.07 -1.45 15.13
C ASP A 38 -31.64 -2.85 15.45
N ILE A 39 -30.87 -3.70 16.12
CA ILE A 39 -31.25 -5.08 16.40
C ILE A 39 -32.18 -5.18 17.59
N ILE A 40 -33.36 -5.70 17.34
CA ILE A 40 -34.39 -6.02 18.33
C ILE A 40 -34.04 -7.32 19.07
N ALA A 41 -33.84 -7.25 20.39
CA ALA A 41 -33.43 -8.41 21.19
C ALA A 41 -34.58 -9.39 21.51
N ASP A 42 -35.81 -8.89 21.66
CA ASP A 42 -36.95 -9.75 22.04
C ASP A 42 -37.27 -10.75 20.91
N PRO A 43 -37.27 -12.06 21.21
CA PRO A 43 -37.36 -13.11 20.20
C PRO A 43 -38.72 -13.19 19.52
N GLY A 44 -39.77 -12.62 20.12
CA GLY A 44 -41.11 -12.61 19.56
C GLY A 44 -41.33 -11.52 18.52
N ILE A 45 -40.51 -10.48 18.50
CA ILE A 45 -40.68 -9.31 17.60
C ILE A 45 -39.53 -9.13 16.63
N ARG A 46 -38.42 -9.84 16.81
CA ARG A 46 -37.26 -9.75 15.91
C ARG A 46 -37.52 -10.36 14.52
N GLN A 47 -36.94 -9.75 13.51
CA GLN A 47 -37.01 -10.21 12.12
C GLN A 47 -36.28 -11.56 11.93
N PRO A 48 -36.82 -12.52 11.16
CA PRO A 48 -36.13 -13.76 10.78
C PRO A 48 -34.80 -13.52 10.05
N ILE A 49 -33.79 -14.37 10.29
CA ILE A 49 -32.46 -14.22 9.66
C ILE A 49 -32.55 -14.34 8.13
N GLU A 50 -33.47 -15.15 7.62
CA GLU A 50 -33.66 -15.33 6.17
C GLU A 50 -34.18 -14.09 5.45
N GLU A 51 -34.79 -13.14 6.17
CA GLU A 51 -35.33 -11.90 5.59
C GLU A 51 -34.28 -10.79 5.45
N TYR A 52 -33.09 -10.96 6.04
CA TYR A 52 -31.98 -10.04 5.82
C TYR A 52 -31.29 -10.32 4.47
N ASP A 53 -30.67 -9.30 3.89
CA ASP A 53 -29.83 -9.45 2.70
C ASP A 53 -28.69 -10.43 2.95
N VAL A 54 -28.39 -11.28 1.95
CA VAL A 54 -27.40 -12.37 2.06
C VAL A 54 -26.03 -11.84 2.50
N ASP A 55 -25.66 -10.64 2.05
CA ASP A 55 -24.36 -10.02 2.33
C ASP A 55 -24.22 -9.53 3.79
N ILE A 56 -25.33 -9.37 4.52
CA ILE A 56 -25.33 -8.87 5.92
C ILE A 56 -25.74 -9.90 6.97
N ARG A 57 -26.30 -11.06 6.59
CA ARG A 57 -26.79 -12.10 7.53
C ARG A 57 -25.77 -12.50 8.59
N ASP A 58 -24.51 -12.62 8.22
CA ASP A 58 -23.45 -12.97 9.17
C ASP A 58 -23.13 -11.83 10.15
N GLN A 59 -23.26 -10.57 9.73
CA GLN A 59 -23.11 -9.41 10.62
C GLN A 59 -24.27 -9.33 11.62
N VAL A 60 -25.48 -9.63 11.16
CA VAL A 60 -26.68 -9.74 12.00
C VAL A 60 -26.49 -10.85 13.05
N ARG A 61 -26.11 -12.06 12.63
CA ARG A 61 -25.83 -13.19 13.54
C ARG A 61 -24.79 -12.84 14.61
N ARG A 62 -23.70 -12.16 14.22
CA ARG A 62 -22.64 -11.72 15.15
C ARG A 62 -23.17 -10.77 16.21
N SER A 63 -24.03 -9.85 15.82
CA SER A 63 -24.54 -8.82 16.71
C SER A 63 -25.53 -9.40 17.72
N TYR A 64 -26.37 -10.36 17.32
CA TYR A 64 -27.16 -11.16 18.28
C TYR A 64 -26.27 -11.97 19.23
N LEU A 65 -25.21 -12.61 18.74
CA LEU A 65 -24.27 -13.36 19.58
C LEU A 65 -23.56 -12.48 20.63
N LEU A 66 -23.30 -11.20 20.31
CA LEU A 66 -22.74 -10.23 21.26
C LEU A 66 -23.75 -9.81 22.32
N LYS A 67 -25.01 -9.58 21.94
CA LYS A 67 -26.09 -9.27 22.89
C LYS A 67 -26.45 -10.46 23.79
N GLY A 68 -26.30 -11.68 23.27
CA GLY A 68 -26.65 -12.92 23.97
C GLY A 68 -28.15 -13.23 23.93
N PRO A 69 -28.57 -14.37 24.51
CA PRO A 69 -29.97 -14.77 24.54
C PRO A 69 -30.80 -13.79 25.38
N CYS A 70 -32.01 -13.47 24.91
CA CYS A 70 -32.95 -12.62 25.65
C CYS A 70 -33.52 -13.36 26.88
N GLN A 71 -32.96 -13.07 28.05
CA GLN A 71 -33.31 -13.71 29.33
C GLN A 71 -33.64 -12.62 30.37
N PRO A 72 -34.90 -12.18 30.49
CA PRO A 72 -35.29 -11.16 31.47
C PRO A 72 -35.25 -11.75 32.89
N ILE A 73 -34.23 -11.35 33.66
CA ILE A 73 -34.03 -11.73 35.07
C ILE A 73 -34.84 -10.77 35.96
N GLY A 74 -35.54 -11.30 36.96
CA GLY A 74 -36.36 -10.52 37.89
C GLY A 74 -37.68 -10.02 37.30
N TYR A 75 -38.07 -10.53 36.12
CA TYR A 75 -39.33 -10.17 35.47
C TYR A 75 -40.51 -10.98 36.05
N GLU A 76 -41.64 -10.32 36.28
CA GLU A 76 -42.86 -10.98 36.74
C GLU A 76 -43.58 -11.67 35.58
N PHE A 77 -43.24 -12.94 35.35
CA PHE A 77 -43.85 -13.74 34.28
C PHE A 77 -45.38 -13.91 34.48
N PRO A 78 -46.19 -13.62 33.44
CA PRO A 78 -47.65 -13.77 33.49
C PRO A 78 -48.10 -15.19 33.83
N LYS A 79 -49.20 -15.30 34.57
CA LYS A 79 -49.84 -16.58 34.88
C LYS A 79 -50.97 -16.86 33.88
N LYS A 80 -50.94 -18.04 33.28
CA LYS A 80 -51.98 -18.56 32.38
C LYS A 80 -52.63 -19.80 33.00
N GLN A 81 -53.94 -19.96 32.81
CA GLN A 81 -54.64 -21.16 33.23
C GLN A 81 -54.26 -22.33 32.32
N GLN A 82 -53.66 -23.37 32.87
CA GLN A 82 -53.22 -24.55 32.10
C GLN A 82 -53.64 -25.83 32.83
N GLY A 83 -54.73 -26.43 32.37
CA GLY A 83 -55.41 -27.49 33.09
C GLY A 83 -56.13 -26.90 34.31
N LYS A 84 -55.89 -27.48 35.50
CA LYS A 84 -56.53 -27.04 36.75
C LYS A 84 -55.75 -25.97 37.53
N GLU A 85 -54.55 -25.61 37.06
CA GLU A 85 -53.63 -24.75 37.80
C GLU A 85 -53.23 -23.50 36.99
N MET A 86 -52.92 -22.42 37.70
CA MET A 86 -52.31 -21.22 37.12
C MET A 86 -50.80 -21.40 37.02
N ARG A 87 -50.28 -21.43 35.80
CA ARG A 87 -48.86 -21.69 35.51
C ARG A 87 -48.22 -20.50 34.81
N ARG A 88 -46.93 -20.29 35.06
CA ARG A 88 -46.10 -19.26 34.41
C ARG A 88 -44.76 -19.82 34.01
N PHE A 89 -44.05 -19.11 33.14
CA PHE A 89 -42.65 -19.37 32.87
C PHE A 89 -41.83 -19.27 34.16
N GLN A 90 -40.83 -20.14 34.32
CA GLN A 90 -39.96 -20.15 35.51
C GLN A 90 -38.57 -19.67 35.14
N GLU A 91 -38.12 -18.60 35.79
CA GLU A 91 -36.80 -18.00 35.56
C GLU A 91 -35.65 -19.02 35.73
N ALA A 92 -35.78 -19.95 36.67
CA ALA A 92 -34.80 -21.01 36.91
C ALA A 92 -34.53 -21.89 35.67
N TRP A 93 -35.42 -21.90 34.67
CA TRP A 93 -35.17 -22.61 33.41
C TRP A 93 -34.03 -22.01 32.60
N PHE A 94 -33.74 -20.70 32.71
CA PHE A 94 -32.59 -20.09 32.03
C PHE A 94 -31.26 -20.67 32.49
N GLN A 95 -31.14 -20.98 33.79
CA GLN A 95 -29.93 -21.60 34.35
C GLN A 95 -29.74 -23.02 33.83
N LYS A 96 -30.84 -23.75 33.60
CA LYS A 96 -30.81 -25.13 33.10
C LYS A 96 -30.61 -25.21 31.58
N TYR A 97 -31.16 -24.25 30.84
CA TYR A 97 -31.17 -24.24 29.38
C TYR A 97 -30.57 -22.92 28.87
N ASN A 98 -29.26 -22.92 28.63
CA ASN A 98 -28.51 -21.73 28.21
C ASN A 98 -28.92 -21.15 26.83
N TRP A 99 -29.68 -21.90 26.04
CA TRP A 99 -30.21 -21.49 24.74
C TRP A 99 -31.61 -20.86 24.82
N LEU A 100 -32.28 -20.97 25.97
CA LEU A 100 -33.67 -20.59 26.15
C LEU A 100 -33.80 -19.08 26.17
N GLU A 101 -34.69 -18.56 25.34
CA GLU A 101 -35.07 -17.15 25.31
C GLU A 101 -36.55 -17.00 25.62
N TYR A 102 -36.94 -15.83 26.10
CA TYR A 102 -38.33 -15.49 26.39
C TYR A 102 -38.70 -14.14 25.79
N SER A 103 -39.86 -14.09 25.13
CA SER A 103 -40.45 -12.85 24.63
C SER A 103 -41.38 -12.26 25.68
N VAL A 104 -41.07 -11.05 26.16
CA VAL A 104 -41.95 -10.28 27.03
C VAL A 104 -43.19 -9.84 26.26
N ALA A 105 -43.01 -9.48 24.98
CA ALA A 105 -44.10 -9.04 24.11
C ALA A 105 -45.16 -10.12 23.86
N LYS A 106 -44.74 -11.40 23.76
CA LYS A 106 -45.65 -12.52 23.39
C LYS A 106 -45.94 -13.51 24.51
N ASP A 107 -45.23 -13.45 25.64
CA ASP A 107 -45.30 -14.46 26.71
C ASP A 107 -45.10 -15.90 26.18
N GLU A 108 -43.98 -16.07 25.46
CA GLU A 108 -43.60 -17.28 24.73
C GLU A 108 -42.08 -17.50 24.78
N ALA A 109 -41.68 -18.77 24.77
CA ALA A 109 -40.29 -19.20 24.79
C ALA A 109 -39.77 -19.58 23.39
N TYR A 110 -38.51 -19.25 23.14
CA TYR A 110 -37.81 -19.43 21.88
C TYR A 110 -36.41 -20.03 22.12
N CYS A 111 -35.72 -20.41 21.05
CA CYS A 111 -34.37 -20.96 21.09
C CYS A 111 -33.40 -20.08 20.32
N PHE A 112 -32.38 -19.59 21.03
CA PHE A 112 -31.37 -18.70 20.51
C PHE A 112 -30.53 -19.33 19.38
N TYR A 113 -30.03 -20.56 19.59
CA TYR A 113 -29.19 -21.23 18.60
C TYR A 113 -29.98 -21.57 17.34
N CYS A 114 -31.19 -22.10 17.49
CA CYS A 114 -32.02 -22.46 16.36
C CYS A 114 -32.51 -21.22 15.59
N TYR A 115 -32.72 -20.07 16.24
CA TYR A 115 -33.03 -18.84 15.51
C TYR A 115 -31.87 -18.39 14.60
N LEU A 116 -30.63 -18.50 15.07
CA LEU A 116 -29.46 -18.01 14.33
C LEU A 116 -28.95 -18.96 13.24
N PHE A 117 -29.03 -20.28 13.47
CA PHE A 117 -28.32 -21.29 12.69
C PHE A 117 -29.21 -22.45 12.23
N LYS A 118 -30.53 -22.26 12.14
CA LYS A 118 -31.43 -23.29 11.59
C LYS A 118 -30.97 -23.75 10.21
N GLN A 119 -30.94 -25.06 9.99
CA GLN A 119 -30.79 -25.65 8.66
C GLN A 119 -32.13 -26.19 8.14
N ASP A 120 -32.34 -26.13 6.82
CA ASP A 120 -33.53 -26.64 6.14
C ASP A 120 -33.62 -28.18 6.07
N ARG A 121 -32.67 -28.89 6.70
CA ARG A 121 -32.52 -30.35 6.57
C ARG A 121 -33.42 -31.20 7.48
N SER A 122 -34.48 -30.66 8.09
CA SER A 122 -35.37 -31.48 8.91
C SER A 122 -36.84 -31.38 8.51
N GLU A 123 -37.43 -32.56 8.40
CA GLU A 123 -38.77 -32.86 7.92
C GLU A 123 -39.88 -31.99 8.54
N LYS A 124 -40.81 -31.60 7.67
CA LYS A 124 -42.20 -31.18 7.93
C LYS A 124 -42.57 -30.97 9.42
N GLY A 125 -42.54 -29.70 9.84
CA GLY A 125 -43.58 -29.13 10.71
C GLY A 125 -43.35 -29.11 12.24
N ALA A 126 -42.39 -29.87 12.79
CA ALA A 126 -42.17 -29.91 14.25
C ALA A 126 -41.13 -28.91 14.79
N SER A 127 -40.26 -28.35 13.93
CA SER A 127 -39.06 -27.59 14.30
C SER A 127 -39.23 -26.05 14.35
N ASP A 128 -40.45 -25.54 14.12
CA ASP A 128 -40.71 -24.09 14.03
C ASP A 128 -41.23 -23.47 15.34
N ILE A 129 -41.57 -24.31 16.33
CA ILE A 129 -42.16 -23.87 17.59
C ILE A 129 -41.19 -22.94 18.34
N PHE A 130 -39.92 -23.31 18.45
CA PHE A 130 -38.92 -22.52 19.18
C PHE A 130 -38.21 -21.46 18.32
N THR A 131 -38.59 -21.28 17.04
CA THR A 131 -37.95 -20.32 16.14
C THR A 131 -38.90 -19.26 15.61
N ARG A 132 -40.12 -19.63 15.20
CA ARG A 132 -41.10 -18.71 14.59
C ARG A 132 -42.39 -18.55 15.38
N LYS A 133 -42.92 -19.65 15.94
CA LYS A 133 -44.26 -19.65 16.56
C LYS A 133 -44.27 -19.29 18.05
N GLY A 134 -43.19 -19.60 18.78
CA GLY A 134 -43.14 -19.49 20.24
C GLY A 134 -43.74 -20.69 20.97
N PHE A 135 -43.20 -21.03 22.13
CA PHE A 135 -43.71 -22.05 23.03
C PHE A 135 -44.29 -21.44 24.30
N SER A 136 -45.55 -21.74 24.65
CA SER A 136 -46.19 -21.19 25.86
C SER A 136 -46.88 -22.23 26.75
N ASN A 137 -46.74 -23.54 26.47
CA ASN A 137 -47.34 -24.60 27.28
C ASN A 137 -46.46 -24.97 28.49
N TRP A 138 -46.51 -24.14 29.53
CA TRP A 138 -45.72 -24.28 30.76
C TRP A 138 -45.93 -25.59 31.52
N ARG A 139 -47.10 -26.24 31.38
CA ARG A 139 -47.34 -27.58 31.96
C ARG A 139 -46.39 -28.64 31.41
N LYS A 140 -46.02 -28.56 30.13
CA LYS A 140 -45.14 -29.52 29.44
C LYS A 140 -43.76 -28.95 29.12
N ALA A 141 -43.37 -27.83 29.75
CA ALA A 141 -42.15 -27.11 29.41
C ALA A 141 -40.90 -27.99 29.47
N LEU A 142 -40.66 -28.69 30.58
CA LEU A 142 -39.45 -29.53 30.73
C LEU A 142 -39.40 -30.69 29.72
N GLU A 143 -40.54 -31.32 29.45
CA GLU A 143 -40.67 -32.38 28.44
C GLU A 143 -40.36 -31.82 27.05
N ALA A 144 -40.98 -30.70 26.68
CA ALA A 144 -40.79 -30.04 25.39
C ALA A 144 -39.36 -29.52 25.20
N PHE A 145 -38.72 -28.98 26.24
CA PHE A 145 -37.34 -28.49 26.18
C PHE A 145 -36.35 -29.65 26.02
N ASN A 146 -36.54 -30.75 26.75
CA ASN A 146 -35.69 -31.94 26.59
C ASN A 146 -35.88 -32.58 25.21
N GLN A 147 -37.12 -32.65 24.72
CA GLN A 147 -37.41 -33.15 23.38
C GLN A 147 -36.84 -32.24 22.29
N HIS A 148 -36.86 -30.93 22.49
CA HIS A 148 -36.24 -29.96 21.57
C HIS A 148 -34.73 -30.15 21.47
N VAL A 149 -34.05 -30.32 22.61
CA VAL A 149 -32.60 -30.62 22.63
C VAL A 149 -32.33 -31.97 21.96
N GLY A 150 -33.17 -32.97 22.19
CA GLY A 150 -33.12 -34.25 21.48
C GLY A 150 -31.81 -35.01 21.67
N THR A 151 -31.48 -35.88 20.72
CA THR A 151 -30.23 -36.66 20.67
C THR A 151 -29.10 -35.88 19.98
N VAL A 152 -27.90 -36.45 19.93
CA VAL A 152 -26.67 -35.78 19.42
C VAL A 152 -26.83 -35.18 18.02
N ASN A 153 -27.63 -35.78 17.14
CA ASN A 153 -27.87 -35.33 15.76
C ASN A 153 -29.22 -34.58 15.61
N SER A 154 -29.72 -33.98 16.68
CA SER A 154 -30.93 -33.16 16.62
C SER A 154 -30.63 -31.83 15.93
N ALA A 155 -31.67 -31.24 15.32
CA ALA A 155 -31.57 -29.90 14.73
C ALA A 155 -31.08 -28.82 15.73
N HIS A 156 -31.36 -29.01 17.03
CA HIS A 156 -30.84 -28.15 18.08
C HIS A 156 -29.33 -28.28 18.25
N ASN A 157 -28.83 -29.52 18.38
CA ASN A 157 -27.41 -29.77 18.59
C ASN A 157 -26.58 -29.41 17.34
N ASP A 158 -27.14 -29.59 16.14
CA ASP A 158 -26.55 -29.09 14.90
C ASP A 158 -26.43 -27.55 14.91
N ALA A 159 -27.51 -26.84 15.26
CA ALA A 159 -27.49 -25.37 15.36
C ALA A 159 -26.51 -24.88 16.44
N ARG A 160 -26.40 -25.61 17.55
CA ARG A 160 -25.40 -25.36 18.61
C ARG A 160 -23.98 -25.57 18.10
N GLN A 161 -23.73 -26.66 17.37
CA GLN A 161 -22.42 -26.93 16.78
C GLN A 161 -22.04 -25.84 15.77
N HIS A 162 -22.98 -25.41 14.92
CA HIS A 162 -22.75 -24.29 14.00
C HIS A 162 -22.43 -22.98 14.72
N ARG A 163 -23.03 -22.72 15.88
CA ARG A 163 -22.67 -21.58 16.71
C ARG A 163 -21.24 -21.68 17.22
N GLU A 164 -20.78 -22.85 17.65
CA GLU A 164 -19.38 -23.07 18.04
C GLU A 164 -18.44 -22.96 16.84
N ASP A 165 -18.79 -23.54 15.69
CA ASP A 165 -18.00 -23.45 14.46
C ASP A 165 -17.90 -22.01 13.94
N PHE A 166 -19.00 -21.25 14.02
CA PHE A 166 -19.04 -19.83 13.66
C PHE A 166 -18.23 -18.96 14.65
N LYS A 167 -18.22 -19.33 15.93
CA LYS A 167 -17.34 -18.72 16.94
C LYS A 167 -15.87 -19.10 16.72
N ASN A 168 -15.60 -20.30 16.20
CA ASN A 168 -14.24 -20.77 15.86
C ASN A 168 -13.75 -20.20 14.52
N GLN A 169 -14.64 -19.88 13.56
CA GLN A 169 -14.30 -19.08 12.37
C GLN A 169 -13.78 -17.67 12.73
N ARG A 170 -14.20 -17.14 13.89
CA ARG A 170 -13.65 -15.92 14.52
C ARG A 170 -12.16 -16.08 14.87
N GLN A 171 -11.71 -17.30 15.15
CA GLN A 171 -10.31 -17.63 15.42
C GLN A 171 -9.51 -18.01 14.17
N SER A 172 -10.13 -18.42 13.05
CA SER A 172 -9.42 -19.09 11.95
C SER A 172 -9.28 -18.34 10.62
N VAL A 173 -10.16 -17.40 10.26
CA VAL A 173 -10.06 -16.76 8.93
C VAL A 173 -10.00 -15.25 8.99
N SER A 174 -10.88 -14.56 9.71
CA SER A 174 -10.79 -13.08 9.77
C SER A 174 -9.68 -12.61 10.72
N HIS A 175 -9.57 -13.19 11.92
CA HIS A 175 -8.48 -12.89 12.83
C HIS A 175 -7.15 -13.39 12.27
N VAL A 176 -7.07 -14.59 11.68
CA VAL A 176 -5.85 -15.06 11.00
C VAL A 176 -5.55 -14.25 9.76
N LEU A 177 -6.50 -13.91 8.87
CA LEU A 177 -6.19 -13.07 7.70
C LEU A 177 -5.80 -11.64 8.10
N SER A 178 -6.36 -11.11 9.18
CA SER A 178 -5.97 -9.78 9.70
C SER A 178 -4.67 -9.80 10.50
N SER A 179 -4.39 -10.86 11.28
CA SER A 179 -3.17 -11.02 12.07
C SER A 179 -2.01 -11.53 11.23
N HIS A 180 -2.25 -12.46 10.29
CA HIS A 180 -1.33 -12.87 9.23
C HIS A 180 -1.14 -11.73 8.25
N GLY A 181 -2.18 -10.94 7.93
CA GLY A 181 -2.04 -9.71 7.15
C GLY A 181 -1.12 -8.71 7.86
N ARG A 182 -1.36 -8.46 9.15
CA ARG A 182 -0.54 -7.57 9.98
C ARG A 182 0.87 -8.10 10.19
N GLN A 183 1.04 -9.40 10.43
CA GLN A 183 2.35 -10.02 10.58
C GLN A 183 3.11 -10.01 9.24
N MET A 184 2.46 -10.30 8.12
CA MET A 184 3.06 -10.17 6.78
C MET A 184 3.45 -8.72 6.51
N GLU A 185 2.66 -7.74 6.94
CA GLU A 185 2.98 -6.32 6.81
C GLU A 185 4.18 -5.94 7.67
N ILE A 186 4.22 -6.38 8.93
CA ILE A 186 5.35 -6.19 9.85
C ILE A 186 6.61 -6.85 9.29
N ASP A 187 6.52 -8.08 8.80
CA ASP A 187 7.64 -8.83 8.23
C ASP A 187 8.12 -8.19 6.93
N TYR A 188 7.18 -7.73 6.09
CA TYR A 188 7.49 -7.01 4.86
C TYR A 188 8.18 -5.67 5.15
N ARG A 189 7.67 -4.88 6.09
CA ARG A 189 8.30 -3.63 6.53
C ARG A 189 9.69 -3.90 7.10
N SER A 190 9.81 -4.88 8.01
CA SER A 190 11.10 -5.26 8.61
C SER A 190 12.12 -5.68 7.56
N ARG A 191 11.70 -6.46 6.56
CA ARG A 191 12.55 -6.85 5.42
C ARG A 191 12.96 -5.65 4.58
N LEU A 192 12.01 -4.78 4.24
CA LEU A 192 12.25 -3.63 3.39
C LEU A 192 13.17 -2.61 4.07
N THR A 193 12.97 -2.35 5.37
CA THR A 193 13.86 -1.53 6.20
C THR A 193 15.27 -2.11 6.23
N ALA A 194 15.41 -3.41 6.50
CA ALA A 194 16.73 -4.04 6.55
C ALA A 194 17.47 -3.99 5.20
N ILE A 195 16.75 -4.12 4.10
CA ILE A 195 17.32 -3.95 2.76
C ILE A 195 17.70 -2.49 2.51
N LEU A 196 16.88 -1.54 2.93
CA LEU A 196 17.19 -0.12 2.84
C LEU A 196 18.45 0.22 3.65
N ASP A 197 18.62 -0.32 4.85
CA ASP A 197 19.83 -0.12 5.66
C ASP A 197 21.10 -0.52 4.90
N VAL A 198 21.07 -1.69 4.24
CA VAL A 198 22.19 -2.16 3.42
C VAL A 198 22.41 -1.25 2.21
N VAL A 199 21.33 -0.82 1.54
CA VAL A 199 21.39 0.14 0.43
C VAL A 199 22.04 1.46 0.89
N ARG A 200 21.64 1.99 2.05
CA ARG A 200 22.20 3.22 2.61
C ARG A 200 23.70 3.10 2.86
N ILE A 201 24.15 2.00 3.47
CA ILE A 201 25.58 1.74 3.71
C ILE A 201 26.35 1.77 2.39
N LEU A 202 25.85 1.04 1.37
CA LEU A 202 26.51 0.98 0.07
C LEU A 202 26.58 2.35 -0.61
N LEU A 203 25.49 3.13 -0.56
CA LEU A 203 25.42 4.47 -1.15
C LEU A 203 26.32 5.48 -0.44
N VAL A 204 26.31 5.53 0.90
CA VAL A 204 27.13 6.45 1.70
C VAL A 204 28.62 6.17 1.53
N GLN A 205 28.99 4.89 1.40
CA GLN A 205 30.38 4.47 1.21
C GLN A 205 30.81 4.44 -0.26
N GLY A 206 29.90 4.64 -1.21
CA GLY A 206 30.20 4.55 -2.64
C GLY A 206 30.61 3.13 -3.08
N LEU A 207 30.14 2.10 -2.38
CA LEU A 207 30.45 0.71 -2.66
C LEU A 207 29.57 0.19 -3.79
N VAL A 208 30.19 -0.60 -4.68
CA VAL A 208 29.46 -1.32 -5.73
C VAL A 208 28.48 -2.29 -5.08
N PHE A 209 27.24 -2.33 -5.57
CA PHE A 209 26.26 -3.33 -5.15
C PHE A 209 26.67 -4.74 -5.60
N ARG A 210 27.29 -4.84 -6.78
CA ARG A 210 27.63 -6.11 -7.45
C ARG A 210 29.13 -6.30 -7.69
N GLY A 211 29.55 -7.57 -7.67
CA GLY A 211 30.87 -8.03 -8.06
C GLY A 211 30.90 -8.63 -9.48
N HIS A 212 31.99 -9.31 -9.83
CA HIS A 212 32.17 -9.90 -11.17
C HIS A 212 31.44 -11.25 -11.41
N GLY A 213 30.80 -11.85 -10.41
CA GLY A 213 30.15 -13.17 -10.54
C GLY A 213 28.81 -13.29 -9.81
N GLU A 214 27.73 -13.45 -10.57
CA GLU A 214 26.34 -13.54 -10.09
C GLU A 214 25.87 -15.01 -9.85
N SER A 215 26.75 -16.01 -10.00
CA SER A 215 26.35 -17.42 -9.86
C SER A 215 26.17 -17.82 -8.40
N SER A 216 25.18 -18.68 -8.13
CA SER A 216 24.90 -19.22 -6.79
C SER A 216 26.09 -19.97 -6.15
N SER A 217 27.05 -20.37 -6.97
CA SER A 217 28.30 -21.06 -6.63
C SER A 217 29.51 -20.15 -6.42
N SER A 218 29.39 -18.83 -6.57
CA SER A 218 30.51 -17.92 -6.41
C SER A 218 30.93 -17.81 -4.94
N LYS A 219 32.25 -17.82 -4.67
CA LYS A 219 32.82 -17.68 -3.31
C LYS A 219 32.71 -16.25 -2.77
N ASN A 220 32.46 -15.28 -3.64
CA ASN A 220 32.29 -13.87 -3.30
C ASN A 220 30.95 -13.43 -3.88
N LYS A 221 29.88 -13.59 -3.09
CA LYS A 221 28.57 -13.11 -3.50
C LYS A 221 28.63 -11.59 -3.44
N GLU A 222 27.95 -10.94 -4.36
CA GLU A 222 27.89 -9.48 -4.50
C GLU A 222 27.77 -8.74 -3.15
N ASN A 223 28.42 -7.58 -2.99
CA ASN A 223 28.50 -6.85 -1.71
C ASN A 223 27.14 -6.65 -1.04
N PHE A 224 26.09 -6.37 -1.81
CA PHE A 224 24.72 -6.24 -1.29
C PHE A 224 24.25 -7.50 -0.57
N LEU A 225 24.43 -8.68 -1.19
CA LEU A 225 24.00 -9.95 -0.60
C LEU A 225 24.88 -10.35 0.58
N GLU A 226 26.19 -10.10 0.53
CA GLU A 226 27.10 -10.42 1.65
C GLU A 226 26.80 -9.58 2.89
N ILE A 227 26.60 -8.27 2.73
CA ILE A 227 26.23 -7.39 3.85
C ILE A 227 24.85 -7.76 4.39
N LEU A 228 23.88 -8.06 3.53
CA LEU A 228 22.54 -8.48 3.94
C LEU A 228 22.57 -9.80 4.73
N ASN A 229 23.35 -10.78 4.26
CA ASN A 229 23.55 -12.05 4.97
C ASN A 229 24.30 -11.86 6.30
N TRP A 230 25.30 -10.98 6.32
CA TRP A 230 26.03 -10.61 7.53
C TRP A 230 25.10 -9.96 8.56
N TYR A 231 24.15 -9.13 8.11
CA TYR A 231 23.17 -8.44 8.95
C TYR A 231 22.13 -9.42 9.52
N ALA A 232 21.59 -10.30 8.67
CA ALA A 232 20.65 -11.35 9.06
C ALA A 232 21.21 -12.32 10.10
N LYS A 233 22.52 -12.64 10.04
CA LYS A 233 23.19 -13.50 11.03
C LYS A 233 23.38 -12.87 12.41
N ARG A 234 23.33 -11.54 12.51
CA ARG A 234 23.59 -10.80 13.76
C ARG A 234 22.34 -10.26 14.41
N VAL A 235 21.34 -9.92 13.61
CA VAL A 235 20.07 -9.37 14.10
C VAL A 235 18.97 -10.38 13.85
N GLU A 236 18.54 -11.05 14.92
CA GLU A 236 17.54 -12.12 14.87
C GLU A 236 16.26 -11.69 14.14
N LYS A 237 15.75 -10.49 14.42
CA LYS A 237 14.57 -9.92 13.74
C LYS A 237 14.73 -9.85 12.23
N VAL A 238 15.93 -9.53 11.75
CA VAL A 238 16.26 -9.46 10.32
C VAL A 238 16.44 -10.86 9.76
N GLY A 239 17.14 -11.74 10.48
CA GLY A 239 17.30 -13.14 10.13
C GLY A 239 15.96 -13.85 9.91
N ASN A 240 14.96 -13.54 10.73
CA ASN A 240 13.62 -14.13 10.68
C ASN A 240 12.78 -13.68 9.48
N VAL A 241 13.18 -12.62 8.76
CA VAL A 241 12.39 -12.07 7.66
C VAL A 241 13.11 -12.06 6.30
N ILE A 242 14.38 -12.46 6.21
CA ILE A 242 15.20 -12.42 4.98
C ILE A 242 15.58 -13.83 4.50
N ASN A 243 16.03 -13.94 3.24
CA ASN A 243 16.53 -15.18 2.61
C ASN A 243 15.46 -16.28 2.55
N GLU A 244 15.74 -17.45 3.13
CA GLU A 244 14.86 -18.62 3.14
C GLU A 244 13.58 -18.37 3.95
N ASN A 245 13.61 -17.41 4.87
CA ASN A 245 12.45 -16.99 5.66
C ASN A 245 11.54 -15.99 4.93
N ALA A 246 11.96 -15.51 3.75
CA ALA A 246 11.15 -14.68 2.88
C ALA A 246 10.45 -15.52 1.81
N PRO A 247 9.15 -15.27 1.50
CA PRO A 247 8.51 -15.88 0.34
C PRO A 247 9.33 -15.61 -0.91
N GLY A 248 9.58 -16.63 -1.75
CA GLY A 248 10.50 -16.52 -2.89
C GLY A 248 10.16 -15.37 -3.85
N ASN A 249 8.88 -15.04 -3.98
CA ASN A 249 8.37 -13.94 -4.80
C ASN A 249 8.39 -12.55 -4.10
N ASN A 250 8.92 -12.48 -2.88
CA ASN A 250 8.97 -11.30 -2.03
C ASN A 250 10.33 -11.16 -1.29
N GLN A 251 11.40 -11.74 -1.82
CA GLN A 251 12.73 -11.60 -1.21
C GLN A 251 13.26 -10.17 -1.29
N LEU A 252 12.79 -9.37 -2.26
CA LEU A 252 13.19 -7.97 -2.49
C LEU A 252 14.69 -7.77 -2.74
N THR A 253 15.42 -8.83 -3.06
CA THR A 253 16.87 -8.81 -3.32
C THR A 253 17.23 -8.64 -4.80
N SER A 254 16.25 -8.56 -5.70
CA SER A 254 16.51 -8.57 -7.13
C SER A 254 17.18 -7.28 -7.63
N PRO A 255 18.00 -7.38 -8.70
CA PRO A 255 18.55 -6.24 -9.46
C PRO A 255 17.62 -5.04 -9.64
N LEU A 256 16.37 -5.32 -10.02
CA LEU A 256 15.38 -4.30 -10.30
C LEU A 256 14.93 -3.58 -9.02
N ILE A 257 14.74 -4.33 -7.93
CA ILE A 257 14.35 -3.76 -6.63
C ILE A 257 15.49 -2.90 -6.06
N GLN A 258 16.74 -3.36 -6.17
CA GLN A 258 17.91 -2.57 -5.79
C GLN A 258 17.95 -1.24 -6.55
N LYS A 259 17.78 -1.26 -7.88
CA LYS A 259 17.73 -0.03 -8.70
C LYS A 259 16.61 0.92 -8.24
N GLN A 260 15.42 0.39 -7.98
CA GLN A 260 14.27 1.18 -7.56
C GLN A 260 14.46 1.82 -6.17
N LEU A 261 15.07 1.11 -5.23
CA LEU A 261 15.40 1.68 -3.91
C LEU A 261 16.46 2.78 -4.01
N VAL A 262 17.50 2.56 -4.81
CA VAL A 262 18.53 3.57 -5.08
C VAL A 262 17.92 4.82 -5.73
N ASN A 263 16.99 4.65 -6.66
CA ASN A 263 16.26 5.75 -7.27
C ASN A 263 15.38 6.50 -6.26
N ALA A 264 14.68 5.78 -5.37
CA ALA A 264 13.89 6.40 -4.31
C ALA A 264 14.76 7.22 -3.34
N CYS A 265 15.91 6.68 -2.91
CA CYS A 265 16.90 7.39 -2.09
C CYS A 265 17.37 8.68 -2.78
N THR A 266 17.67 8.60 -4.07
CA THR A 266 18.16 9.72 -4.88
C THR A 266 17.11 10.80 -5.03
N ALA A 267 15.87 10.41 -5.33
CA ALA A 267 14.77 11.33 -5.50
C ALA A 267 14.45 12.10 -4.21
N GLU A 268 14.41 11.42 -3.05
CA GLU A 268 14.22 12.09 -1.76
C GLU A 268 15.40 13.01 -1.41
N THR A 269 16.65 12.57 -1.66
CA THR A 269 17.84 13.42 -1.47
C THR A 269 17.77 14.68 -2.33
N THR A 270 17.39 14.53 -3.60
CA THR A 270 17.26 15.64 -4.53
C THR A 270 16.15 16.58 -4.10
N LEU A 271 14.99 16.05 -3.67
CA LEU A 271 13.90 16.87 -3.16
C LEU A 271 14.30 17.66 -1.92
N ALA A 272 15.06 17.08 -1.00
CA ALA A 272 15.58 17.82 0.15
C ALA A 272 16.48 18.98 -0.27
N ILE A 273 17.33 18.80 -1.28
CA ILE A 273 18.16 19.88 -1.86
C ILE A 273 17.29 20.98 -2.48
N ILE A 274 16.28 20.61 -3.27
CA ILE A 274 15.38 21.59 -3.91
C ILE A 274 14.57 22.36 -2.85
N ASN A 275 14.09 21.67 -1.81
CA ASN A 275 13.38 22.29 -0.69
C ASN A 275 14.29 23.19 0.16
N GLU A 276 15.58 22.88 0.25
CA GLU A 276 16.58 23.76 0.90
C GLU A 276 16.71 25.10 0.15
N ILE A 277 16.66 25.08 -1.18
CA ILE A 277 16.69 26.27 -2.03
C ILE A 277 15.37 27.06 -1.87
N GLY A 278 14.23 26.37 -1.95
CA GLY A 278 12.91 26.99 -1.94
C GLY A 278 12.77 28.06 -3.03
N ASP A 279 12.29 29.25 -2.64
CA ASP A 279 12.09 30.39 -3.56
C ASP A 279 13.33 31.27 -3.75
N SER A 280 14.47 30.85 -3.19
CA SER A 280 15.71 31.63 -3.19
C SER A 280 16.29 31.77 -4.59
N ASN A 281 17.07 32.84 -4.78
CA ASN A 281 17.92 32.95 -5.96
C ASN A 281 19.07 31.94 -5.88
N PHE A 282 19.49 31.42 -7.03
CA PHE A 282 20.60 30.47 -7.12
C PHE A 282 21.52 30.81 -8.29
N SER A 283 22.71 30.22 -8.28
CA SER A 283 23.69 30.26 -9.36
C SER A 283 23.95 28.85 -9.84
N LEU A 284 24.20 28.70 -11.15
CA LEU A 284 24.59 27.42 -11.75
C LEU A 284 26.10 27.37 -11.89
N ILE A 285 26.69 26.22 -11.61
CA ILE A 285 28.04 25.89 -12.03
C ILE A 285 27.92 24.64 -12.90
N VAL A 286 28.30 24.77 -14.17
CA VAL A 286 28.22 23.67 -15.13
C VAL A 286 29.62 23.35 -15.61
N ASP A 287 29.94 22.06 -15.53
CA ASP A 287 31.23 21.54 -15.94
C ASP A 287 31.06 20.49 -17.03
N LYS A 288 32.01 20.43 -17.96
CA LYS A 288 32.03 19.45 -19.05
C LYS A 288 33.08 18.39 -18.73
N SER A 289 32.72 17.12 -18.89
CA SER A 289 33.67 16.02 -18.81
C SER A 289 33.45 15.03 -19.93
N ARG A 290 34.52 14.33 -20.33
CA ARG A 290 34.45 13.23 -21.27
C ARG A 290 34.73 11.94 -20.52
N ASP A 291 33.83 10.97 -20.62
CA ASP A 291 34.04 9.70 -19.93
C ASP A 291 35.05 8.78 -20.63
N LYS A 292 35.46 7.71 -19.92
CA LYS A 292 36.34 6.65 -20.44
C LYS A 292 35.77 5.93 -21.67
N SER A 293 34.45 6.03 -21.90
CA SER A 293 33.74 5.48 -23.05
C SER A 293 33.55 6.51 -24.17
N ILE A 294 34.25 7.67 -24.09
CA ILE A 294 34.29 8.75 -25.08
C ILE A 294 32.96 9.54 -25.17
N LYS A 295 31.97 9.25 -24.31
CA LYS A 295 30.72 10.00 -24.24
C LYS A 295 30.92 11.32 -23.50
N GLU A 296 30.23 12.34 -23.98
CA GLU A 296 30.26 13.68 -23.40
C GLU A 296 29.23 13.79 -22.27
N GLN A 297 29.64 14.37 -21.15
CA GLN A 297 28.83 14.53 -19.94
C GLN A 297 28.90 15.97 -19.44
N MET A 298 27.83 16.43 -18.81
CA MET A 298 27.79 17.68 -18.07
C MET A 298 27.48 17.43 -16.59
N VAL A 299 28.26 18.06 -15.72
CA VAL A 299 28.01 18.10 -14.28
C VAL A 299 27.29 19.41 -13.97
N VAL A 300 26.20 19.35 -13.20
CA VAL A 300 25.48 20.54 -12.74
C VAL A 300 25.54 20.64 -11.22
N ILE A 301 25.97 21.81 -10.74
CA ILE A 301 26.03 22.17 -9.32
C ILE A 301 25.22 23.46 -9.13
N LEU A 302 24.40 23.48 -8.09
CA LEU A 302 23.67 24.66 -7.66
C LEU A 302 24.43 25.33 -6.52
N ARG A 303 24.60 26.65 -6.60
CA ARG A 303 25.16 27.47 -5.52
C ARG A 303 24.14 28.48 -5.06
N PHE A 304 23.83 28.51 -3.77
CA PHE A 304 22.82 29.41 -3.20
C PHE A 304 23.14 29.76 -1.76
N VAL A 305 22.37 30.68 -1.17
CA VAL A 305 22.49 31.04 0.25
C VAL A 305 21.41 30.29 1.01
N ASN A 306 21.79 29.47 1.99
CA ASN A 306 20.83 28.73 2.81
C ASN A 306 20.12 29.65 3.82
N LYS A 307 19.15 29.10 4.56
CA LYS A 307 18.39 29.86 5.57
C LYS A 307 19.25 30.42 6.71
N GLN A 308 20.45 29.88 6.91
CA GLN A 308 21.44 30.33 7.89
C GLN A 308 22.35 31.44 7.34
N GLY A 309 22.13 31.92 6.11
CA GLY A 309 22.94 32.96 5.48
C GLY A 309 24.27 32.47 4.94
N GLN A 310 24.48 31.14 4.86
CA GLN A 310 25.73 30.55 4.39
C GLN A 310 25.65 30.22 2.90
N VAL A 311 26.75 30.47 2.18
CA VAL A 311 26.88 30.06 0.77
C VAL A 311 27.12 28.55 0.73
N VAL A 312 26.21 27.82 0.08
CA VAL A 312 26.24 26.36 -0.05
C VAL A 312 26.28 25.94 -1.52
N GLU A 313 27.00 24.86 -1.79
CA GLU A 313 27.10 24.22 -3.12
C GLU A 313 26.52 22.80 -3.08
N ARG A 314 25.51 22.56 -3.92
CA ARG A 314 24.80 21.30 -4.04
C ARG A 314 24.96 20.75 -5.47
N PHE A 315 25.81 19.74 -5.62
CA PHE A 315 25.78 18.83 -6.78
C PHE A 315 24.36 18.34 -6.99
N LEU A 316 23.87 18.50 -8.21
CA LEU A 316 22.54 18.11 -8.61
C LEU A 316 22.57 16.83 -9.41
N VAL A 317 23.42 16.74 -10.44
CA VAL A 317 23.36 15.66 -11.42
C VAL A 317 24.61 15.57 -12.31
N ILE A 318 24.86 14.39 -12.87
CA ILE A 318 25.65 14.21 -14.08
C ILE A 318 24.72 13.78 -15.21
N GLN A 319 24.72 14.53 -16.30
CA GLN A 319 23.84 14.31 -17.43
C GLN A 319 24.67 14.01 -18.68
N HIS A 320 24.35 12.90 -19.35
CA HIS A 320 24.90 12.61 -20.68
C HIS A 320 24.31 13.55 -21.71
N VAL A 321 25.15 14.01 -22.62
CA VAL A 321 24.79 14.92 -23.70
C VAL A 321 25.23 14.34 -25.04
N ALA A 322 24.38 14.47 -26.07
CA ALA A 322 24.64 13.90 -27.39
C ALA A 322 25.86 14.54 -28.07
N ASP A 323 26.02 15.85 -27.86
CA ASP A 323 27.14 16.63 -28.33
C ASP A 323 27.40 17.79 -27.35
N THR A 324 28.50 18.50 -27.54
CA THR A 324 28.90 19.60 -26.65
C THR A 324 28.75 20.96 -27.28
N SER A 325 27.88 21.08 -28.28
CA SER A 325 27.44 22.37 -28.75
C SER A 325 26.69 23.09 -27.62
N ALA A 326 26.84 24.42 -27.58
CA ALA A 326 26.16 25.23 -26.58
C ALA A 326 24.63 25.06 -26.63
N PHE A 327 24.06 24.82 -27.82
CA PHE A 327 22.63 24.60 -28.00
C PHE A 327 22.16 23.32 -27.32
N SER A 328 22.81 22.18 -27.59
CA SER A 328 22.46 20.90 -26.97
C SER A 328 22.61 20.95 -25.45
N LEU A 329 23.64 21.63 -24.94
CA LEU A 329 23.84 21.84 -23.51
C LEU A 329 22.74 22.71 -22.88
N LYS A 330 22.30 23.76 -23.59
CA LYS A 330 21.23 24.64 -23.11
C LYS A 330 19.90 23.89 -23.02
N VAL A 331 19.51 23.18 -24.08
CA VAL A 331 18.28 22.38 -24.10
C VAL A 331 18.28 21.38 -22.94
N THR A 332 19.39 20.67 -22.77
CA THR A 332 19.55 19.70 -21.68
C THR A 332 19.42 20.36 -20.30
N LEU A 333 20.01 21.55 -20.11
CA LEU A 333 19.93 22.31 -18.87
C LEU A 333 18.51 22.82 -18.59
N ASP A 334 17.81 23.34 -19.60
CA ASP A 334 16.44 23.83 -19.48
C ASP A 334 15.49 22.69 -19.07
N GLU A 335 15.59 21.53 -19.73
CA GLU A 335 14.83 20.33 -19.38
C GLU A 335 15.11 19.87 -17.95
N LEU A 336 16.37 19.95 -17.54
CA LEU A 336 16.81 19.53 -16.21
C LEU A 336 16.26 20.46 -15.12
N LEU A 337 16.36 21.77 -15.32
CA LEU A 337 15.80 22.76 -14.40
C LEU A 337 14.27 22.61 -14.30
N ALA A 338 13.59 22.45 -15.44
CA ALA A 338 12.14 22.24 -15.50
C ALA A 338 11.72 20.97 -14.75
N ARG A 339 12.45 19.86 -14.91
CA ARG A 339 12.19 18.59 -14.21
C ARG A 339 12.24 18.72 -12.69
N HIS A 340 13.09 19.60 -12.19
CA HIS A 340 13.22 19.87 -10.75
C HIS A 340 12.43 21.08 -10.26
N GLY A 341 11.58 21.67 -11.11
CA GLY A 341 10.78 22.85 -10.75
C GLY A 341 11.61 24.12 -10.53
N LEU A 342 12.87 24.14 -10.96
CA LEU A 342 13.75 25.30 -10.83
C LEU A 342 13.51 26.27 -11.98
N SER A 343 13.09 27.48 -11.64
CA SER A 343 12.84 28.50 -12.66
C SER A 343 14.14 29.20 -13.06
N ILE A 344 14.41 29.30 -14.37
CA ILE A 344 15.50 30.13 -14.92
C ILE A 344 15.36 31.56 -14.38
N SER A 345 14.12 32.10 -14.34
CA SER A 345 13.49 32.71 -13.14
C SER A 345 14.33 33.33 -12.01
N LYS A 346 15.04 32.44 -11.32
CA LYS A 346 15.73 32.70 -10.06
C LYS A 346 17.25 32.55 -10.20
N LEU A 347 17.73 32.24 -11.41
CA LEU A 347 19.15 32.17 -11.73
C LEU A 347 19.79 33.57 -11.72
N ARG A 348 20.82 33.76 -10.88
CA ARG A 348 21.56 35.04 -10.69
C ARG A 348 23.06 34.93 -10.94
N GLY A 349 23.58 33.74 -11.20
CA GLY A 349 24.99 33.52 -11.48
C GLY A 349 25.21 32.24 -12.29
N GLN A 350 26.31 32.20 -13.03
CA GLN A 350 26.67 31.09 -13.92
C GLN A 350 28.20 30.93 -13.92
N GLY A 351 28.70 29.78 -13.47
CA GLY A 351 30.10 29.37 -13.55
C GLY A 351 30.25 28.28 -14.60
N TYR A 352 31.27 28.40 -15.45
CA TYR A 352 31.59 27.42 -16.49
C TYR A 352 33.08 27.15 -16.53
N ASP A 353 33.50 25.91 -16.72
CA ASP A 353 34.89 25.60 -17.06
C ASP A 353 35.21 25.96 -18.53
N GLU A 354 36.50 26.02 -18.90
CA GLU A 354 37.09 26.76 -20.02
C GLU A 354 36.93 26.29 -21.49
N PRO A 355 36.02 25.38 -21.91
CA PRO A 355 35.80 25.19 -23.35
C PRO A 355 35.10 26.38 -24.03
N SER A 356 35.45 26.66 -25.29
CA SER A 356 34.81 27.69 -26.14
C SER A 356 33.29 27.50 -26.26
N ASN A 357 32.79 26.26 -26.23
CA ASN A 357 31.36 25.97 -26.27
C ASN A 357 30.62 26.37 -24.97
N MET A 358 31.35 26.51 -23.87
CA MET A 358 30.81 26.89 -22.56
C MET A 358 30.88 28.41 -22.34
N ARG A 359 32.04 29.03 -22.61
CA ARG A 359 32.31 30.46 -22.37
C ARG A 359 32.26 31.36 -23.62
N GLY A 360 32.09 30.79 -24.81
CA GLY A 360 32.23 31.50 -26.09
C GLY A 360 31.32 32.71 -26.23
N GLU A 361 31.88 33.81 -26.70
CA GLU A 361 31.26 35.14 -26.69
C GLU A 361 29.97 35.24 -27.53
N PHE A 362 29.93 34.57 -28.69
CA PHE A 362 28.81 34.68 -29.64
C PHE A 362 27.79 33.54 -29.52
N ASN A 363 28.28 32.30 -29.33
CA ASN A 363 27.49 31.08 -29.37
C ASN A 363 27.81 30.11 -28.22
N GLY A 364 28.46 30.55 -27.14
CA GLY A 364 28.70 29.72 -25.96
C GLY A 364 27.45 29.59 -25.08
N LEU A 365 27.40 28.52 -24.28
CA LEU A 365 26.30 28.24 -23.35
C LEU A 365 26.02 29.45 -22.43
N LYS A 366 27.09 30.06 -21.92
CA LYS A 366 27.05 31.33 -21.16
C LYS A 366 26.26 32.40 -21.89
N THR A 367 26.59 32.67 -23.15
CA THR A 367 25.93 33.72 -23.95
C THR A 367 24.47 33.39 -24.22
N LEU A 368 24.14 32.12 -24.47
CA LEU A 368 22.75 31.70 -24.69
C LEU A 368 21.87 31.94 -23.47
N ILE A 369 22.34 31.62 -22.27
CA ILE A 369 21.57 31.83 -21.04
C ILE A 369 21.56 33.31 -20.64
N LEU A 370 22.64 34.07 -20.90
CA LEU A 370 22.67 35.52 -20.74
C LEU A 370 21.71 36.26 -21.68
N LYS A 371 21.46 35.77 -22.90
CA LYS A 371 20.45 36.36 -23.80
C LYS A 371 19.04 36.29 -23.19
N GLU A 372 18.77 35.30 -22.35
CA GLU A 372 17.52 35.19 -21.59
C GLU A 372 17.54 36.03 -20.29
N ARG A 373 18.71 36.52 -19.83
CA ARG A 373 18.87 37.27 -18.54
C ARG A 373 20.01 38.28 -18.45
N SER A 374 19.71 39.45 -17.87
CA SER A 374 20.59 40.63 -17.85
C SER A 374 21.73 40.68 -16.82
N PHE A 375 21.84 39.79 -15.82
CA PHE A 375 22.92 39.83 -14.81
C PHE A 375 23.30 38.44 -14.31
N SER A 376 24.58 38.06 -14.47
CA SER A 376 25.14 36.80 -13.98
C SER A 376 26.64 36.95 -13.66
N ALA A 377 27.06 36.54 -12.46
CA ALA A 377 28.47 36.51 -12.05
C ALA A 377 29.10 35.11 -12.24
N THR A 378 30.36 35.08 -12.69
CA THR A 378 31.14 33.86 -12.99
C THR A 378 32.08 33.47 -11.83
N ALA A 379 32.12 32.17 -11.48
CA ALA A 379 33.09 31.59 -10.54
C ALA A 379 33.61 30.23 -11.07
N SER A 380 34.89 29.89 -10.80
CA SER A 380 35.47 28.57 -11.11
C SER A 380 35.37 27.65 -9.88
N VAL A 381 35.26 26.33 -10.09
CA VAL A 381 35.05 25.33 -9.02
C VAL A 381 35.80 24.03 -9.34
N GLU A 382 36.57 23.49 -8.39
CA GLU A 382 37.43 22.29 -8.58
C GLU A 382 37.00 21.01 -7.80
N ARG A 383 35.82 20.93 -7.17
CA ARG A 383 35.58 19.85 -6.17
C ARG A 383 34.75 18.62 -6.58
N SER A 384 34.23 18.55 -7.81
CA SER A 384 33.29 17.47 -8.19
C SER A 384 33.96 16.23 -8.79
N PHE A 385 35.12 16.36 -9.42
CA PHE A 385 35.76 15.26 -10.16
C PHE A 385 36.46 14.22 -9.28
N SER A 386 36.96 14.60 -8.10
CA SER A 386 37.58 13.65 -7.17
C SER A 386 36.59 12.56 -6.73
N ALA A 387 35.33 12.91 -6.46
CA ALA A 387 34.28 11.96 -6.11
C ALA A 387 33.90 11.04 -7.30
N MET A 388 33.93 11.56 -8.53
CA MET A 388 33.70 10.76 -9.74
C MET A 388 34.76 9.67 -9.89
N ASN A 389 36.03 9.97 -9.64
CA ASN A 389 37.11 8.97 -9.72
C ASN A 389 37.00 7.88 -8.64
N ILE A 390 36.43 8.18 -7.47
CA ILE A 390 36.21 7.21 -6.39
C ILE A 390 35.11 6.22 -6.76
N ILE A 391 33.99 6.71 -7.31
CA ILE A 391 32.86 5.85 -7.69
C ILE A 391 33.13 5.13 -9.01
N LYS A 392 33.78 5.76 -9.98
CA LYS A 392 33.96 5.20 -11.34
C LYS A 392 35.13 4.22 -11.43
N THR A 393 35.03 3.14 -10.66
CA THR A 393 35.86 1.93 -10.75
C THR A 393 35.39 1.04 -11.91
N ASP A 394 36.22 0.11 -12.39
CA ASP A 394 35.89 -0.77 -13.52
C ASP A 394 34.62 -1.62 -13.31
N LEU A 395 34.24 -1.84 -12.05
CA LEU A 395 32.99 -2.50 -11.65
C LEU A 395 31.75 -1.63 -11.88
N HIS A 396 31.85 -0.31 -11.65
CA HIS A 396 30.75 0.63 -11.93
C HIS A 396 30.63 0.98 -13.41
N ASN A 397 31.69 0.78 -14.21
CA ASN A 397 31.66 1.02 -15.67
C ASN A 397 30.74 0.05 -16.44
N LYS A 398 30.27 -1.03 -15.80
CA LYS A 398 29.28 -1.96 -16.36
C LYS A 398 27.84 -1.64 -15.97
N ILE A 399 27.62 -0.60 -15.15
CA ILE A 399 26.31 -0.19 -14.65
C ILE A 399 25.71 0.85 -15.61
N GLY A 400 24.39 0.83 -15.78
CA GLY A 400 23.69 1.82 -16.61
C GLY A 400 23.85 3.24 -16.08
N ASP A 401 23.90 4.20 -17.00
CA ASP A 401 24.20 5.62 -16.74
C ASP A 401 23.30 6.25 -15.65
N GLU A 402 22.01 5.93 -15.66
CA GLU A 402 21.03 6.42 -14.68
C GLU A 402 21.32 5.89 -13.26
N TRP A 403 21.64 4.60 -13.12
CA TRP A 403 21.95 4.00 -11.83
C TRP A 403 23.23 4.61 -11.26
N LEU A 404 24.26 4.79 -12.09
CA LEU A 404 25.51 5.44 -11.66
C LEU A 404 25.24 6.85 -11.12
N ASN A 405 24.42 7.63 -11.82
CA ASN A 405 24.05 8.98 -11.39
C ASN A 405 23.34 8.98 -10.03
N ASP A 406 22.36 8.09 -9.85
CA ASP A 406 21.64 7.93 -8.58
C ASP A 406 22.61 7.61 -7.42
N MET A 407 23.57 6.71 -7.64
CA MET A 407 24.61 6.40 -6.64
C MET A 407 25.51 7.61 -6.35
N MET A 408 25.90 8.36 -7.38
CA MET A 408 26.76 9.53 -7.23
C MET A 408 26.09 10.64 -6.42
N ILE A 409 24.81 10.90 -6.64
CA ILE A 409 24.05 11.90 -5.88
C ILE A 409 24.07 11.53 -4.40
N CYS A 410 23.71 10.30 -4.05
CA CYS A 410 23.65 9.85 -2.65
C CYS A 410 25.04 9.89 -1.97
N TYR A 411 26.12 9.54 -2.69
CA TYR A 411 27.48 9.58 -2.13
C TYR A 411 28.02 11.01 -1.98
N ILE A 412 27.95 11.83 -3.04
CA ILE A 412 28.44 13.22 -3.03
C ILE A 412 27.65 14.04 -2.02
N LYS A 413 26.35 13.74 -1.86
CA LYS A 413 25.45 14.39 -0.91
C LYS A 413 25.14 13.52 0.30
N ARG A 414 26.09 12.67 0.73
CA ARG A 414 25.90 11.79 1.89
C ARG A 414 25.45 12.52 3.15
N GLN A 415 25.94 13.74 3.40
CA GLN A 415 25.51 14.54 4.56
C GLN A 415 24.02 14.92 4.51
N VAL A 416 23.47 15.17 3.31
CA VAL A 416 22.04 15.44 3.13
C VAL A 416 21.28 14.11 3.14
N PHE A 417 21.77 13.11 2.42
CA PHE A 417 21.17 11.78 2.34
C PHE A 417 21.01 11.12 3.73
N GLU A 418 22.01 11.26 4.60
CA GLU A 418 21.98 10.78 5.99
C GLU A 418 20.86 11.40 6.82
N THR A 419 20.38 12.59 6.47
CA THR A 419 19.25 13.26 7.14
C THR A 419 17.88 12.86 6.60
N ILE A 420 17.84 12.13 5.48
CA ILE A 420 16.58 11.70 4.86
C ILE A 420 15.97 10.57 5.70
N ASP A 421 14.73 10.78 6.11
CA ASP A 421 13.92 9.81 6.83
C ASP A 421 13.64 8.57 5.99
N ASP A 422 13.78 7.40 6.60
CA ASP A 422 13.60 6.12 5.92
C ASP A 422 12.16 5.96 5.47
N GLU A 423 11.17 6.42 6.26
CA GLU A 423 9.76 6.33 5.87
C GLU A 423 9.45 7.11 4.59
N ALA A 424 10.05 8.29 4.38
CA ALA A 424 9.90 9.02 3.13
C ALA A 424 10.41 8.22 1.92
N ILE A 425 11.57 7.57 2.06
CA ILE A 425 12.15 6.71 1.01
C ILE A 425 11.24 5.50 0.76
N LEU A 426 10.76 4.84 1.82
CA LEU A 426 9.89 3.67 1.71
C LEU A 426 8.56 4.02 1.04
N VAL A 427 7.93 5.13 1.44
CA VAL A 427 6.69 5.63 0.83
C VAL A 427 6.90 5.93 -0.65
N ARG A 428 7.98 6.62 -1.02
CA ARG A 428 8.31 6.85 -2.44
C ARG A 428 8.46 5.54 -3.20
N PHE A 429 9.25 4.62 -2.66
CA PHE A 429 9.51 3.32 -3.28
C PHE A 429 8.22 2.50 -3.51
N GLN A 430 7.28 2.54 -2.55
CA GLN A 430 5.95 1.92 -2.68
C GLN A 430 5.11 2.57 -3.79
N ASN A 431 5.20 3.89 -3.94
CA ASN A 431 4.42 4.65 -4.92
C ASN A 431 4.96 4.57 -6.36
N MET A 432 6.18 4.06 -6.57
CA MET A 432 6.76 3.94 -7.92
C MET A 432 5.98 2.97 -8.83
N GLN A 433 5.36 1.93 -8.28
CA GLN A 433 4.55 0.96 -9.02
C GLN A 433 3.71 0.11 -8.06
N SER A 434 2.67 -0.55 -8.58
CA SER A 434 1.87 -1.48 -7.79
C SER A 434 2.72 -2.61 -7.22
N ARG A 435 2.74 -2.75 -5.89
CA ARG A 435 3.44 -3.80 -5.14
C ARG A 435 2.44 -4.81 -4.61
N ARG A 436 2.88 -6.05 -4.41
CA ARG A 436 2.04 -7.14 -3.87
C ARG A 436 1.58 -6.89 -2.44
N ILE A 437 2.41 -6.21 -1.66
CA ILE A 437 2.08 -5.74 -0.31
C ILE A 437 2.26 -4.21 -0.37
N GLN A 438 1.20 -3.47 -0.05
CA GLN A 438 1.26 -2.03 0.14
C GLN A 438 1.34 -1.77 1.65
N LEU A 439 2.32 -0.96 2.05
CA LEU A 439 2.37 -0.46 3.42
C LEU A 439 1.30 0.63 3.59
N PRO A 440 0.61 0.69 4.74
CA PRO A 440 -0.24 1.82 5.06
C PRO A 440 0.58 3.11 5.01
N LEU A 441 0.07 4.12 4.31
CA LEU A 441 0.59 5.48 4.42
C LEU A 441 0.22 5.97 5.83
N HIS A 442 1.23 6.16 6.69
CA HIS A 442 1.03 6.68 8.04
C HIS A 442 0.94 8.20 8.06
#